data_AF-A0A7S0Z3T3-F1
#
_entry.id   AF-A0A7S0Z3T3-F1
#
_cell.length_a   1.000
_cell.length_b   1.000
_cell.length_c   1.000
_cell.angle_alpha   90.00
_cell.angle_beta   90.00
_cell.angle_gamma   90.00
#
_symmetry.space_group_name_H-M   'P 1'
#
loop_
_entity.id
_entity.type
_entity.pdbx_description
1 polymer ?
#
loop_
_entity_poly.entity_id
_entity_poly.type
_entity_poly.pdbx_seq_one_letter_code
_entity_poly.pdbx_strand_id
1 'polypeptide(L)'
;DAALCAPCGEELHGFRSSAKRPHSIVPLGRGERLRRVPRCPTHPGEKLLFLSVTRQQLICRDCILVGEHEHDRYVTVEEAGRQTKSDLWELLQRARGALGRVEEQLEAHQRRVPE
;
A
#
# COMPACT_ATOMS: atom_id res chain seq x y z
N ASP A 1 7.97 17.85 14.74
CA ASP A 1 7.39 16.49 14.83
C ASP A 1 6.84 15.98 13.51
N ALA A 2 7.73 15.54 12.62
CA ALA A 2 7.37 14.63 11.52
C ALA A 2 8.14 13.33 11.74
N ALA A 3 7.86 12.69 12.87
CA ALA A 3 8.02 11.25 12.98
C ALA A 3 7.13 10.65 11.89
N LEU A 4 7.74 10.02 10.89
CA LEU A 4 7.23 8.89 10.11
C LEU A 4 8.33 8.48 9.12
N CYS A 5 9.46 8.02 9.67
CA CYS A 5 10.31 7.03 9.01
C CYS A 5 10.32 5.79 9.90
N ALA A 6 9.21 5.06 9.88
CA ALA A 6 9.07 3.69 10.35
C ALA A 6 7.86 3.14 9.58
N PRO A 7 8.07 2.29 8.55
CA PRO A 7 8.90 1.10 8.64
C PRO A 7 9.90 0.98 7.46
N CYS A 8 11.08 1.59 7.61
CA CYS A 8 12.31 1.13 6.94
C CYS A 8 13.36 0.63 7.95
N GLY A 9 13.05 0.62 9.26
CA GLY A 9 13.77 -0.19 10.26
C GLY A 9 12.97 -1.47 10.43
N GLU A 10 13.52 -2.67 10.32
CA GLU A 10 14.79 -3.09 10.91
C GLU A 10 15.61 -4.06 10.03
N GLU A 11 15.18 -4.42 8.82
CA GLU A 11 15.80 -5.56 8.10
C GLU A 11 16.51 -5.22 6.77
N LEU A 12 16.37 -4.00 6.23
CA LEU A 12 16.91 -3.63 4.90
C LEU A 12 18.19 -2.77 4.93
N HIS A 13 18.69 -2.40 6.11
CA HIS A 13 20.00 -1.74 6.28
C HIS A 13 21.05 -2.67 6.91
N GLY A 14 20.90 -3.98 6.72
CA GLY A 14 21.87 -5.00 7.09
C GLY A 14 22.93 -5.22 6.01
N PHE A 15 23.63 -4.20 5.51
CA PHE A 15 24.92 -4.45 4.86
C PHE A 15 25.81 -3.20 4.89
N ARG A 16 26.98 -3.34 5.50
CA ARG A 16 28.08 -2.38 5.41
C ARG A 16 28.62 -2.41 3.97
N SER A 17 27.98 -1.71 3.05
CA SER A 17 28.57 -1.41 1.74
C SER A 17 28.78 0.09 1.61
N SER A 18 30.04 0.50 1.45
CA SER A 18 30.59 1.85 1.38
C SER A 18 30.07 2.75 0.23
N ALA A 19 28.85 2.57 -0.26
CA ALA A 19 28.28 3.37 -1.32
C ALA A 19 27.04 4.12 -0.79
N LYS A 20 27.25 5.33 -0.28
CA LYS A 20 26.19 6.29 0.02
C LYS A 20 25.44 6.61 -1.28
N ARG A 21 24.32 5.96 -1.56
CA ARG A 21 23.36 6.46 -2.55
C ARG A 21 22.44 7.45 -1.83
N PRO A 22 22.56 8.77 -2.07
CA PRO A 22 21.68 9.74 -1.43
C PRO A 22 20.29 9.62 -2.06
N HIS A 23 19.31 9.18 -1.28
CA HIS A 23 17.92 9.44 -1.63
C HIS A 23 17.47 10.70 -0.87
N SER A 24 16.80 11.61 -1.56
CA SER A 24 16.32 12.86 -0.98
C SER A 24 14.83 12.75 -0.62
N ILE A 25 14.51 13.17 0.60
CA ILE A 25 13.12 13.36 1.05
C ILE A 25 12.65 14.66 0.40
N VAL A 26 11.64 14.58 -0.47
CA VAL A 26 11.06 15.75 -1.14
C VAL A 26 9.66 16.06 -0.58
N PRO A 27 9.32 17.34 -0.29
CA PRO A 27 8.04 17.73 0.31
C PRO A 27 6.84 17.41 -0.60
N LEU A 28 5.72 16.97 -0.02
CA LEU A 28 4.46 16.64 -0.70
C LEU A 28 3.60 17.87 -1.04
N GLY A 29 4.22 19.02 -1.32
CA GLY A 29 3.51 20.27 -1.60
C GLY A 29 4.11 20.98 -2.79
N ARG A 30 3.34 21.07 -3.89
CA ARG A 30 3.69 21.73 -5.17
C ARG A 30 4.80 21.05 -5.95
N GLY A 31 4.41 20.22 -6.90
CA GLY A 31 5.31 19.79 -7.95
C GLY A 31 4.57 18.88 -8.90
N GLU A 32 4.62 19.21 -10.19
CA GLU A 32 4.57 18.26 -11.29
C GLU A 32 5.60 17.15 -11.05
N ARG A 33 5.39 16.29 -10.06
CA ARG A 33 6.09 15.02 -9.97
C ARG A 33 5.45 14.19 -11.05
N LEU A 34 6.11 14.13 -12.21
CA LEU A 34 6.07 12.96 -13.07
C LEU A 34 5.97 11.75 -12.16
N ARG A 35 4.76 11.17 -12.06
CA ARG A 35 4.48 9.92 -11.37
C ARG A 35 5.23 8.85 -12.14
N ARG A 36 6.54 8.77 -11.93
CA ARG A 36 7.37 7.81 -12.63
C ARG A 36 6.96 6.46 -12.09
N VAL A 37 6.31 5.68 -12.95
CA VAL A 37 6.00 4.28 -12.65
C VAL A 37 7.30 3.60 -12.19
N PRO A 38 7.29 2.94 -11.02
CA PRO A 38 8.49 2.31 -10.49
C PRO A 38 9.00 1.23 -11.44
N ARG A 39 10.32 1.06 -11.46
CA ARG A 39 11.00 0.05 -12.29
C ARG A 39 11.23 -1.22 -11.48
N CYS A 40 11.26 -2.35 -12.16
CA CYS A 40 11.54 -3.62 -11.51
C CYS A 40 13.01 -3.66 -11.03
N PRO A 41 13.28 -4.09 -9.78
CA PRO A 41 14.65 -4.22 -9.28
C PRO A 41 15.42 -5.35 -9.99
N THR A 42 14.74 -6.40 -10.41
CA THR A 42 15.33 -7.55 -11.14
C THR A 42 15.46 -7.28 -12.64
N HIS A 43 14.52 -6.51 -13.21
CA HIS A 43 14.50 -6.15 -14.63
C HIS A 43 14.50 -4.62 -14.78
N PRO A 44 15.67 -3.93 -14.67
CA PRO A 44 15.72 -2.47 -14.59
C PRO A 44 15.12 -1.73 -15.80
N GLY A 45 15.04 -2.38 -16.96
CA GLY A 45 14.39 -1.85 -18.16
C GLY A 45 12.86 -1.80 -18.07
N GLU A 46 12.28 -2.61 -17.21
CA GLU A 46 10.84 -2.86 -17.15
C GLU A 46 10.13 -2.06 -16.05
N LYS A 47 8.86 -1.73 -16.31
CA LYS A 47 7.97 -1.05 -15.36
C LYS A 47 7.15 -2.06 -14.58
N LEU A 48 6.88 -1.76 -13.30
CA LEU A 48 5.97 -2.53 -12.47
C LEU A 48 4.52 -2.15 -12.79
N LEU A 49 3.90 -2.89 -13.71
CA LEU A 49 2.54 -2.62 -14.22
C LEU A 49 1.53 -3.69 -13.81
N PHE A 50 1.96 -4.72 -13.08
CA PHE A 50 1.10 -5.81 -12.65
C PHE A 50 1.23 -6.05 -11.15
N LEU A 51 0.20 -6.64 -10.57
CA LEU A 51 0.18 -7.14 -9.19
C LEU A 51 0.02 -8.67 -9.26
N SER A 52 0.96 -9.43 -8.71
CA SER A 52 0.71 -10.84 -8.38
C SER A 52 -0.31 -10.88 -7.25
N VAL A 53 -1.48 -11.45 -7.53
CA VAL A 53 -2.54 -11.66 -6.54
C VAL A 53 -2.12 -12.74 -5.56
N THR A 54 -1.36 -13.74 -6.01
CA THR A 54 -0.87 -14.85 -5.19
C THR A 54 0.09 -14.35 -4.10
N ARG A 55 1.03 -13.46 -4.45
CA ARG A 55 2.12 -13.01 -3.56
C ARG A 55 1.95 -11.58 -3.05
N GLN A 56 0.88 -10.91 -3.47
CA GLN A 56 0.60 -9.50 -3.17
C GLN A 56 1.78 -8.57 -3.50
N GLN A 57 2.45 -8.82 -4.63
CA GLN A 57 3.67 -8.14 -5.03
C GLN A 57 3.52 -7.45 -6.39
N LEU A 58 4.03 -6.23 -6.50
CA LEU A 58 4.14 -5.54 -7.78
C LEU A 58 5.23 -6.19 -8.65
N ILE A 59 4.88 -6.55 -9.88
CA ILE A 59 5.74 -7.25 -10.82
C ILE A 59 5.72 -6.59 -12.20
N CYS A 60 6.76 -6.84 -12.98
CA CYS A 60 6.82 -6.43 -14.39
C CYS A 60 6.46 -7.59 -15.32
N ARG A 61 6.44 -7.31 -16.63
CA ARG A 61 6.19 -8.32 -17.66
C ARG A 61 7.19 -9.46 -17.64
N ASP A 62 8.48 -9.15 -17.50
CA ASP A 62 9.54 -10.18 -17.51
C ASP A 62 9.47 -11.10 -16.29
N CYS A 63 9.05 -10.57 -15.12
CA CYS A 63 8.78 -11.39 -13.93
C CYS A 63 7.73 -12.47 -14.19
N ILE A 64 6.75 -12.19 -15.06
CA ILE A 64 5.67 -13.12 -15.43
C ILE A 64 6.17 -14.15 -16.44
N LEU A 65 6.92 -13.71 -17.45
CA LEU A 65 7.27 -14.57 -18.60
C LEU A 65 8.45 -15.50 -18.36
N VAL A 66 9.47 -15.04 -17.62
CA VAL A 66 10.75 -15.76 -17.46
C VAL A 66 11.24 -15.76 -16.02
N GLY A 67 10.43 -15.24 -15.10
CA GLY A 67 10.77 -15.13 -13.68
C GLY A 67 9.94 -16.06 -12.80
N GLU A 68 10.06 -15.83 -11.50
CA GLU A 68 9.43 -16.65 -10.45
C GLU A 68 7.89 -16.66 -10.48
N HIS A 69 7.23 -15.85 -11.30
CA HIS A 69 5.76 -15.67 -11.30
C HIS A 69 5.04 -16.36 -12.46
N GLU A 70 5.68 -17.31 -13.15
CA GLU A 70 5.10 -18.03 -14.31
C GLU A 70 3.71 -18.64 -14.01
N HIS A 71 3.49 -19.13 -12.79
CA HIS A 71 2.26 -19.79 -12.37
C HIS A 71 1.37 -18.94 -11.46
N ASP A 72 1.74 -17.67 -11.22
CA ASP A 72 0.97 -16.79 -10.36
C ASP A 72 -0.23 -16.19 -11.10
N ARG A 73 -1.32 -15.96 -10.38
CA ARG A 73 -2.40 -15.11 -10.88
C ARG A 73 -1.95 -13.67 -10.75
N TYR A 74 -2.10 -12.90 -11.82
CA TYR A 74 -1.77 -11.47 -11.82
C TYR A 74 -2.89 -10.65 -12.44
N VAL A 75 -2.93 -9.37 -12.06
CA VAL A 75 -3.82 -8.35 -12.61
C VAL A 75 -3.02 -7.09 -12.92
N THR A 76 -3.55 -6.18 -13.73
CA THR A 76 -2.91 -4.88 -13.95
C THR A 76 -3.03 -4.01 -12.69
N VAL A 77 -2.10 -3.07 -12.51
CA VAL A 77 -2.14 -2.13 -11.38
C VAL A 77 -3.37 -1.22 -11.43
N GLU A 78 -3.88 -0.90 -12.61
CA GLU A 78 -5.12 -0.16 -12.77
C GLU A 78 -6.32 -0.95 -12.26
N GLU A 79 -6.40 -2.24 -12.58
CA GLU A 79 -7.46 -3.14 -12.10
C GLU A 79 -7.39 -3.29 -10.58
N ALA A 80 -6.21 -3.65 -10.07
CA ALA A 80 -5.99 -3.77 -8.65
C ALA A 80 -6.35 -2.47 -7.92
N GLY A 81 -5.97 -1.32 -8.48
CA GLY A 81 -6.27 -0.01 -7.93
C GLY A 81 -7.77 0.29 -7.88
N ARG A 82 -8.53 -0.03 -8.94
CA ARG A 82 -9.99 0.12 -8.95
C ARG A 82 -10.65 -0.77 -7.90
N GLN A 83 -10.27 -2.04 -7.85
CA GLN A 83 -10.82 -3.00 -6.90
C GLN A 83 -10.51 -2.58 -5.46
N THR A 84 -9.25 -2.26 -5.17
CA THR A 84 -8.80 -1.82 -3.83
C THR A 84 -9.57 -0.59 -3.37
N LYS A 85 -9.81 0.38 -4.27
CA LYS A 85 -10.61 1.56 -3.94
C LYS A 85 -12.04 1.19 -3.56
N SER A 86 -12.66 0.27 -4.30
CA SER A 86 -14.00 -0.23 -4.01
C SER A 86 -14.04 -0.92 -2.64
N ASP A 87 -13.10 -1.84 -2.40
CA ASP A 87 -13.01 -2.61 -1.15
C ASP A 87 -12.80 -1.70 0.06
N LEU A 88 -11.89 -0.73 -0.04
CA LEU A 88 -11.66 0.26 1.00
C LEU A 88 -12.90 1.10 1.28
N TRP A 89 -13.66 1.44 0.24
CA TRP A 89 -14.88 2.21 0.41
C TRP A 89 -15.94 1.41 1.17
N GLU A 90 -16.16 0.16 0.79
CA GLU A 90 -17.08 -0.72 1.52
C GLU A 90 -16.66 -0.92 2.98
N LEU A 91 -15.37 -1.15 3.23
CA LEU A 91 -14.84 -1.29 4.60
C LEU A 91 -15.11 -0.04 5.43
N LEU A 92 -14.88 1.16 4.86
CA LEU A 92 -15.16 2.42 5.54
C LEU A 92 -16.66 2.59 5.84
N GLN A 93 -17.55 2.17 4.95
CA GLN A 93 -18.99 2.18 5.21
C GLN A 93 -19.40 1.24 6.34
N ARG A 94 -18.86 0.02 6.33
CA ARG A 94 -19.10 -0.94 7.42
C ARG A 94 -18.60 -0.39 8.76
N ALA A 95 -17.40 0.21 8.78
CA ALA A 95 -16.82 0.82 9.97
C ALA A 95 -17.69 1.97 10.51
N ARG A 96 -18.15 2.87 9.64
CA ARG A 96 -19.07 3.95 10.03
C ARG A 96 -20.39 3.43 10.61
N GLY A 97 -20.98 2.43 9.97
CA GLY A 97 -22.21 1.81 10.47
C GLY A 97 -22.01 1.09 11.80
N ALA A 98 -20.85 0.47 12.02
CA ALA A 98 -20.51 -0.15 13.31
C ALA A 98 -20.35 0.89 14.41
N LEU A 99 -19.67 2.01 14.13
CA LEU A 99 -19.54 3.12 15.07
C LEU A 99 -20.91 3.65 15.51
N GLY A 100 -21.81 3.93 14.56
CA GLY A 100 -23.14 4.43 14.88
C GLY A 100 -23.95 3.47 15.77
N ARG A 101 -23.82 2.15 15.57
CA ARG A 101 -24.45 1.16 16.46
C ARG A 101 -23.89 1.21 17.88
N VAL A 102 -22.57 1.37 18.02
CA VAL A 102 -21.93 1.47 19.33
C VAL A 102 -22.36 2.74 20.04
N GLU A 103 -22.45 3.87 19.33
CA GLU A 103 -22.92 5.14 19.87
C GLU A 103 -24.38 5.03 20.36
N GLU A 104 -25.28 4.44 19.57
CA GLU A 104 -26.68 4.21 19.96
C GLU A 104 -26.80 3.33 21.21
N GLN A 105 -26.02 2.25 21.28
CA GLN A 105 -25.98 1.37 22.45
C GLN A 105 -25.47 2.10 23.70
N LEU A 106 -24.47 2.96 23.55
CA LEU A 106 -23.93 3.76 24.65
C LEU A 106 -24.98 4.73 25.19
N GLU A 107 -25.67 5.47 24.33
CA GLU A 107 -26.76 6.37 24.73
C GLU A 107 -27.91 5.62 25.41
N ALA A 108 -28.29 4.46 24.87
CA ALA A 108 -29.34 3.63 25.45
C ALA A 108 -28.96 3.12 26.85
N HIS A 109 -27.69 2.76 27.06
CA HIS A 109 -27.18 2.37 28.38
C HIS A 109 -27.19 3.54 29.35
N GLN A 110 -26.72 4.72 28.94
CA GLN A 110 -26.71 5.94 29.77
C GLN A 110 -28.13 6.33 30.22
N ARG A 111 -29.14 6.19 29.35
CA ARG A 111 -30.54 6.43 29.72
C ARG A 111 -31.13 5.42 30.72
N ARG A 112 -30.59 4.20 30.77
CA ARG A 112 -31.09 3.11 31.65
C ARG A 112 -30.45 3.10 33.03
N VAL A 113 -29.30 3.74 33.19
CA VAL A 113 -28.60 3.89 34.48
C VAL A 113 -28.53 5.39 34.77
N PRO A 114 -29.58 5.99 35.35
CA PRO A 114 -29.46 7.33 35.90
C PRO A 114 -28.53 7.27 37.12
N GLU A 115 -27.65 8.27 37.24
CA GLU A 115 -26.82 8.50 38.45
C GLU A 115 -27.67 8.63 39.73
#